data_AF-A0AAP2D8N8-F1
#
_entry.id   AF-A0AAP2D8N8-F1
#
_cell.length_a   1.000
_cell.length_b   1.000
_cell.length_c   1.000
_cell.angle_alpha   90.00
_cell.angle_beta   90.00
_cell.angle_gamma   90.00
#
_symmetry.space_group_name_H-M   'P 1'
#
loop_
_entity.id
_entity.type
_entity.pdbx_description
1 polymer ?
#
loop_
_entity_poly.entity_id
_entity_poly.type
_entity_poly.pdbx_seq_one_letter_code
_entity_poly.pdbx_strand_id
1 'polypeptide(L)'
;MKRISILICSALFFFTACEKDETRVQLTADATPAVITTSPTELGRPITTESLNEPLEIRWDKAAYGVTTEVTYTLEVDAACHDFAQPVALGSTSRNTFTVTLSELNAKLVGDLKLAPHREATVQLRITSALNGKFQQTSDVRTFTITPWSEQPVALWLAGGESAPAIYATTTPALYEGYVYLENDQSFRFAESPTCPGTTYSQGASAGTLAAAGSAQAISVAEEGYYKVNAELTGLTYQLTKTNWGLIGTATAGGWNSSTAMEYDKVTHTWRVTTDLGSGALKFRANDGWDINYGPADSDALAGTLAQTDAAINIHSPGNYTVVLDFNRGAAPYQYTYQVIRNSDVGTPTTLWVPGGYQASGGDPSQPDALTLYALPGTNDKIFEGYVNIPAPTWIKFTSAPDWGHVNYGSAGANVLSTDGAAAGIDVSQTGYYRVLVNIEALTYDLKKIDTWGLIGTATPGGWDSSTPMTYDAASKTWSKTVNLVNGALKFRANNGWEVNYGPASDQLQGTLTTTDAAITISEPGSYTVRVDFTRSAAPYLYTYTVLKNP
;
A
#
# COMPACT_ATOMS: atom_id res chain seq x y z
N MET A 1 -12.68 101.84 -5.40
CA MET A 1 -12.73 100.48 -5.97
C MET A 1 -13.04 99.49 -4.85
N LYS A 2 -14.07 98.67 -5.05
CA LYS A 2 -14.69 97.75 -4.09
C LYS A 2 -13.72 96.61 -3.71
N ARG A 3 -13.67 96.24 -2.43
CA ARG A 3 -13.40 94.85 -2.01
C ARG A 3 -14.31 94.50 -0.82
N ILE A 4 -15.15 93.49 -1.08
CA ILE A 4 -16.24 92.99 -0.26
C ILE A 4 -15.68 91.98 0.74
N SER A 5 -16.07 92.12 2.00
CA SER A 5 -15.81 91.19 3.10
C SER A 5 -16.67 89.94 2.97
N ILE A 6 -16.07 88.76 3.04
CA ILE A 6 -16.80 87.49 3.18
C ILE A 6 -16.23 86.74 4.39
N LEU A 7 -17.15 86.52 5.34
CA LEU A 7 -17.05 85.74 6.56
C LEU A 7 -17.17 84.25 6.20
N ILE A 8 -16.22 83.40 6.64
CA ILE A 8 -16.35 81.93 6.52
C ILE A 8 -16.06 81.30 7.88
N CYS A 9 -17.06 80.56 8.38
CA CYS A 9 -17.10 79.82 9.63
C CYS A 9 -16.03 78.72 9.72
N SER A 10 -15.26 78.75 10.81
CA SER A 10 -14.37 77.66 11.21
C SER A 10 -15.16 76.58 11.94
N ALA A 11 -15.33 75.41 11.33
CA ALA A 11 -15.88 74.22 11.99
C ALA A 11 -14.75 73.47 12.73
N LEU A 12 -14.86 73.41 14.05
CA LEU A 12 -14.02 72.57 14.92
C LEU A 12 -14.40 71.10 14.71
N PHE A 13 -13.49 70.28 14.18
CA PHE A 13 -13.58 68.82 14.23
C PHE A 13 -12.68 68.32 15.37
N PHE A 14 -13.32 67.80 16.43
CA PHE A 14 -12.65 66.99 17.46
C PHE A 14 -12.42 65.58 16.89
N PHE A 15 -11.17 65.22 16.61
CA PHE A 15 -10.78 63.82 16.46
C PHE A 15 -10.34 63.29 17.83
N THR A 16 -11.20 62.50 18.46
CA THR A 16 -10.86 61.67 19.62
C THR A 16 -10.13 60.43 19.11
N ALA A 17 -8.80 60.39 19.27
CA ALA A 17 -8.03 59.18 19.09
C ALA A 17 -8.28 58.25 20.28
N CYS A 18 -8.92 57.11 20.04
CA CYS A 18 -9.03 56.04 21.01
C CYS A 18 -7.69 55.29 20.99
N GLU A 19 -6.82 55.49 21.98
CA GLU A 19 -5.69 54.60 22.20
C GLU A 19 -6.24 53.22 22.56
N LYS A 20 -6.09 52.27 21.64
CA LYS A 20 -6.23 50.85 21.95
C LYS A 20 -4.91 50.41 22.56
N ASP A 21 -4.86 50.41 23.89
CA ASP A 21 -3.75 49.88 24.66
C ASP A 21 -3.73 48.36 24.45
N GLU A 22 -2.98 47.88 23.45
CA GLU A 22 -2.70 46.46 23.28
C GLU A 22 -1.56 46.08 24.23
N THR A 23 -1.88 45.28 25.25
CA THR A 23 -0.90 44.68 26.15
C THR A 23 0.03 43.78 25.35
N ARG A 24 1.15 44.33 24.88
CA ARG A 24 2.22 43.57 24.21
C ARG A 24 2.94 42.73 25.25
N VAL A 25 2.76 41.41 25.21
CA VAL A 25 3.59 40.48 25.98
C VAL A 25 5.02 40.60 25.44
N GLN A 26 5.88 41.31 26.18
CA GLN A 26 7.31 41.29 25.94
C GLN A 26 7.88 40.08 26.67
N LEU A 27 8.62 39.23 25.96
CA LEU A 27 9.48 38.21 26.57
C LEU A 27 10.44 38.94 27.52
N THR A 28 10.33 38.67 28.81
CA THR A 28 11.22 39.26 29.82
C THR A 28 12.59 38.58 29.78
N ALA A 29 13.59 39.19 30.41
CA ALA A 29 14.94 38.64 30.57
C ALA A 29 15.00 37.29 31.33
N ASP A 30 13.87 36.86 31.93
CA ASP A 30 13.74 35.64 32.74
C ASP A 30 13.11 34.46 31.96
N ALA A 31 13.02 34.56 30.63
CA ALA A 31 12.55 33.46 29.79
C ALA A 31 13.58 32.31 29.78
N THR A 32 13.19 31.12 30.25
CA THR A 32 14.04 29.93 30.26
C THR A 32 13.33 28.73 29.64
N PRO A 33 14.03 27.89 28.83
CA PRO A 33 13.41 26.74 28.21
C PRO A 33 13.10 25.65 29.24
N ALA A 34 12.33 24.65 28.83
CA ALA A 34 12.11 23.45 29.64
C ALA A 34 13.43 22.69 29.85
N VAL A 35 13.61 22.07 31.02
CA VAL A 35 14.82 21.29 31.34
C VAL A 35 14.44 19.83 31.55
N ILE A 36 14.88 18.95 30.64
CA ILE A 36 14.59 17.51 30.73
C ILE A 36 15.29 16.94 31.97
N THR A 37 14.52 16.39 32.90
CA THR A 37 15.02 15.82 34.18
C THR A 37 15.13 14.30 34.16
N THR A 38 14.43 13.61 33.24
CA THR A 38 14.62 12.17 33.03
C THR A 38 16.06 11.88 32.59
N SER A 39 16.69 10.90 33.24
CA SER A 39 18.08 10.53 32.95
C SER A 39 18.23 9.78 31.62
N PRO A 40 19.39 9.86 30.93
CA PRO A 40 19.65 9.05 29.75
C PRO A 40 19.48 7.54 29.99
N THR A 41 19.79 7.05 31.19
CA THR A 41 19.64 5.63 31.56
C THR A 41 18.18 5.20 31.75
N GLU A 42 17.29 6.12 32.12
CA GLU A 42 15.86 5.81 32.18
C GLU A 42 15.25 5.75 30.77
N LEU A 43 15.69 6.65 29.88
CA LEU A 43 15.28 6.72 28.47
C LEU A 43 15.85 5.57 27.63
N GLY A 44 17.11 5.23 27.87
CA GLY A 44 17.88 4.31 27.06
C GLY A 44 17.91 2.89 27.61
N ARG A 45 17.26 1.97 26.91
CA ARG A 45 17.27 0.53 27.19
C ARG A 45 16.95 -0.30 25.94
N PRO A 46 17.36 -1.57 25.84
CA PRO A 46 16.85 -2.44 24.79
C PRO A 46 15.33 -2.60 24.90
N ILE A 47 14.64 -2.43 23.78
CA ILE A 47 13.25 -2.83 23.67
C ILE A 47 13.25 -4.34 23.34
N THR A 48 12.37 -5.09 23.98
CA THR A 48 12.21 -6.53 23.78
C THR A 48 10.72 -6.86 23.78
N THR A 49 10.38 -8.08 23.38
CA THR A 49 9.00 -8.59 23.45
C THR A 49 8.37 -8.40 24.84
N GLU A 50 9.16 -8.55 25.90
CA GLU A 50 8.69 -8.44 27.29
C GLU A 50 8.47 -6.98 27.71
N SER A 51 9.24 -6.04 27.16
CA SER A 51 9.21 -4.63 27.58
C SER A 51 8.27 -3.75 26.76
N LEU A 52 7.72 -4.22 25.64
CA LEU A 52 6.85 -3.42 24.74
C LEU A 52 5.71 -2.68 25.46
N ASN A 53 5.11 -3.29 26.48
CA ASN A 53 3.98 -2.70 27.21
C ASN A 53 4.42 -1.83 28.40
N GLU A 54 5.71 -1.74 28.69
CA GLU A 54 6.21 -0.90 29.79
C GLU A 54 6.02 0.59 29.46
N PRO A 55 5.50 1.39 30.42
CA PRO A 55 5.43 2.83 30.26
C PRO A 55 6.80 3.47 30.50
N LEU A 56 7.17 4.38 29.61
CA LEU A 56 8.29 5.31 29.76
C LEU A 56 7.74 6.70 30.07
N GLU A 57 7.95 7.16 31.31
CA GLU A 57 7.58 8.52 31.72
C GLU A 57 8.76 9.49 31.53
N ILE A 58 8.54 10.51 30.70
CA ILE A 58 9.45 11.60 30.45
C ILE A 58 9.03 12.79 31.31
N ARG A 59 9.98 13.41 32.00
CA ARG A 59 9.79 14.47 33.00
C ARG A 59 10.72 15.65 32.68
N TRP A 60 10.22 16.86 32.95
CA TRP A 60 11.00 18.09 32.79
C TRP A 60 10.57 19.19 33.77
N ASP A 61 11.48 20.13 34.02
CA ASP A 61 11.14 21.38 34.69
C ASP A 61 10.49 22.36 33.71
N LYS A 62 9.53 23.14 34.22
CA LYS A 62 8.67 24.03 33.43
C LYS A 62 9.48 25.12 32.72
N ALA A 63 9.21 25.34 31.43
CA ALA A 63 9.66 26.54 30.73
C ALA A 63 9.07 27.82 31.35
N ALA A 64 9.89 28.86 31.52
CA ALA A 64 9.48 30.17 32.00
C ALA A 64 9.32 31.15 30.84
N TYR A 65 8.22 31.92 30.88
CA TYR A 65 7.92 33.00 29.93
C TYR A 65 7.65 34.34 30.64
N GLY A 66 7.91 34.41 31.95
CA GLY A 66 7.61 35.60 32.77
C GLY A 66 6.12 35.88 33.01
N VAL A 67 5.21 35.02 32.52
CA VAL A 67 3.75 35.17 32.65
C VAL A 67 3.09 33.85 33.09
N THR A 68 1.98 33.95 33.83
CA THR A 68 1.19 32.81 34.30
C THR A 68 0.09 32.46 33.30
N THR A 69 0.44 31.74 32.25
CA THR A 69 -0.49 31.21 31.24
C THR A 69 -0.19 29.73 30.95
N GLU A 70 -1.12 29.06 30.28
CA GLU A 70 -0.94 27.66 29.87
C GLU A 70 0.18 27.57 28.82
N VAL A 71 1.09 26.61 29.02
CA VAL A 71 2.21 26.32 28.12
C VAL A 71 1.95 24.94 27.55
N THR A 72 2.01 24.80 26.23
CA THR A 72 1.96 23.50 25.57
C THR A 72 3.39 23.04 25.32
N TYR A 73 3.68 21.77 25.63
CA TYR A 73 4.95 21.11 25.35
C TYR A 73 4.74 20.09 24.25
N THR A 74 5.64 20.07 23.26
CA THR A 74 5.73 19.04 22.24
C THR A 74 7.07 18.32 22.40
N LEU A 75 7.02 17.00 22.51
CA LEU A 75 8.19 16.15 22.63
C LEU A 75 8.57 15.63 21.25
N GLU A 76 9.82 15.82 20.88
CA GLU A 76 10.37 15.40 19.59
C GLU A 76 11.58 14.51 19.82
N VAL A 77 11.63 13.40 19.10
CA VAL A 77 12.80 12.53 19.01
C VAL A 77 13.37 12.55 17.61
N ASP A 78 14.68 12.42 17.49
CA ASP A 78 15.35 12.17 16.22
C ASP A 78 16.54 11.24 16.43
N ALA A 79 16.99 10.59 15.37
CA ALA A 79 18.26 9.90 15.38
C ALA A 79 19.40 10.93 15.47
N ALA A 80 20.42 10.65 16.27
CA ALA A 80 21.52 11.60 16.47
C ALA A 80 22.27 11.94 15.19
N CYS A 81 22.23 11.07 14.17
CA CYS A 81 22.87 11.32 12.88
C CYS A 81 22.13 12.38 12.03
N HIS A 82 20.85 12.64 12.34
CA HIS A 82 20.04 13.63 11.63
C HIS A 82 20.12 15.04 12.24
N ASP A 83 20.56 15.17 13.50
CA ASP A 83 20.65 16.45 14.22
C ASP A 83 19.33 17.28 14.18
N PHE A 84 18.21 16.61 14.43
CA PHE A 84 16.86 17.18 14.35
C PHE A 84 16.47 17.76 12.97
N ALA A 85 17.09 17.29 11.88
CA ALA A 85 16.62 17.57 10.52
C ALA A 85 15.37 16.76 10.15
N GLN A 86 15.11 15.64 10.84
CA GLN A 86 13.96 14.76 10.59
C GLN A 86 13.24 14.39 11.90
N PRO A 87 12.82 15.38 12.71
CA PRO A 87 12.25 15.12 14.02
C PRO A 87 10.89 14.42 13.91
N VAL A 88 10.66 13.48 14.82
CA VAL A 88 9.40 12.77 14.99
C VAL A 88 8.77 13.16 16.31
N ALA A 89 7.54 13.67 16.28
CA ALA A 89 6.81 14.01 17.48
C ALA A 89 6.35 12.74 18.22
N LEU A 90 6.65 12.65 19.51
CA LEU A 90 6.05 11.66 20.41
C LEU A 90 4.63 12.07 20.81
N GLY A 91 4.39 13.38 20.91
CA GLY A 91 3.09 13.96 21.26
C GLY A 91 3.22 15.32 21.92
N SER A 92 2.07 15.85 22.37
CA SER A 92 1.99 17.14 23.07
C SER A 92 1.17 17.05 24.35
N THR A 93 1.48 17.91 25.32
CA THR A 93 0.83 17.96 26.63
C THR A 93 0.96 19.35 27.26
N SER A 94 0.07 19.74 28.17
CA SER A 94 0.26 20.93 29.03
C SER A 94 0.79 20.60 30.43
N ARG A 95 1.03 19.31 30.71
CA ARG A 95 1.69 18.83 31.93
C ARG A 95 3.21 18.86 31.75
N ASN A 96 3.94 18.73 32.86
CA ASN A 96 5.40 18.61 32.86
C ASN A 96 5.88 17.14 32.78
N THR A 97 4.97 16.25 32.41
CA THR A 97 5.24 14.84 32.18
C THR A 97 4.51 14.36 30.94
N PHE A 98 5.12 13.39 30.27
CA PHE A 98 4.54 12.69 29.14
C PHE A 98 4.89 11.21 29.25
N THR A 99 3.89 10.34 29.13
CA THR A 99 4.10 8.89 29.18
C THR A 99 3.85 8.31 27.80
N VAL A 100 4.81 7.52 27.33
CA VAL A 100 4.73 6.73 26.10
C VAL A 100 5.00 5.28 26.43
N THR A 101 4.33 4.33 25.79
CA THR A 101 4.71 2.92 25.91
C THR A 101 5.97 2.64 25.09
N LEU A 102 6.77 1.64 25.47
CA LEU A 102 7.91 1.24 24.64
C LEU A 102 7.47 0.74 23.26
N SER A 103 6.26 0.20 23.12
CA SER A 103 5.67 -0.17 21.83
C SER A 103 5.47 1.06 20.92
N GLU A 104 4.86 2.12 21.45
CA GLU A 104 4.68 3.38 20.70
C GLU A 104 6.01 4.02 20.34
N LEU A 105 6.96 4.07 21.28
CA LEU A 105 8.31 4.56 21.00
C LEU A 105 8.99 3.70 19.92
N ASN A 106 8.94 2.37 20.03
CA ASN A 106 9.51 1.45 19.04
C ASN A 106 8.93 1.67 17.64
N ALA A 107 7.61 1.89 17.54
CA ALA A 107 6.96 2.22 16.28
C ALA A 107 7.49 3.54 15.68
N LYS A 108 7.80 4.55 16.50
CA LYS A 108 8.46 5.78 16.03
C LYS A 108 9.90 5.56 15.59
N LEU A 109 10.67 4.79 16.36
CA LEU A 109 12.08 4.51 16.06
C LEU A 109 12.24 3.69 14.77
N VAL A 110 11.47 2.63 14.61
CA VAL A 110 11.57 1.72 13.44
C VAL A 110 10.73 2.22 12.27
N GLY A 111 9.51 2.69 12.54
CA GLY A 111 8.55 3.09 11.51
C GLY A 111 8.83 4.46 10.91
N ASP A 112 9.14 5.46 11.75
CA ASP A 112 9.27 6.85 11.30
C ASP A 112 10.75 7.23 11.10
N LEU A 113 11.63 6.94 12.08
CA LEU A 113 13.07 7.23 12.00
C LEU A 113 13.87 6.17 11.23
N LYS A 114 13.22 5.04 10.87
CA LYS A 114 13.83 3.91 10.14
C LYS A 114 15.13 3.38 10.78
N LEU A 115 15.23 3.46 12.11
CA LEU A 115 16.36 2.90 12.84
C LEU A 115 16.33 1.37 12.73
N ALA A 116 17.50 0.78 12.51
CA ALA A 116 17.67 -0.65 12.39
C ALA A 116 17.30 -1.35 13.71
N PRO A 117 16.32 -2.29 13.70
CA PRO A 117 16.04 -3.11 14.86
C PRO A 117 17.25 -3.98 15.26
N HIS A 118 17.30 -4.36 16.54
CA HIS A 118 18.33 -5.22 17.15
C HIS A 118 19.74 -4.63 17.21
N ARG A 119 19.89 -3.37 16.78
CA ARG A 119 21.15 -2.63 16.84
C ARG A 119 20.99 -1.42 17.76
N GLU A 120 22.03 -1.16 18.55
CA GLU A 120 22.05 0.04 19.37
C GLU A 120 22.08 1.28 18.46
N ALA A 121 21.16 2.22 18.70
CA ALA A 121 21.06 3.48 18.01
C ALA A 121 21.15 4.62 19.02
N THR A 122 21.83 5.71 18.63
CA THR A 122 21.86 6.94 19.43
C THR A 122 20.69 7.84 19.03
N VAL A 123 19.84 8.17 20.00
CA VAL A 123 18.63 8.97 19.83
C VAL A 123 18.74 10.25 20.64
N GLN A 124 18.19 11.33 20.11
CA GLN A 124 18.12 12.62 20.75
C GLN A 124 16.65 12.95 21.04
N LEU A 125 16.39 13.52 22.23
CA LEU A 125 15.10 14.03 22.66
C LEU A 125 15.22 15.54 22.91
N ARG A 126 14.25 16.30 22.44
CA ARG A 126 14.06 17.71 22.81
C ARG A 126 12.60 18.00 23.13
N ILE A 127 12.38 19.08 23.88
CA ILE A 127 11.04 19.57 24.21
C ILE A 127 10.91 20.98 23.66
N THR A 128 9.96 21.17 22.75
CA THR A 128 9.56 22.50 22.27
C THR A 128 8.34 22.95 23.07
N SER A 129 8.52 24.00 23.85
CA SER A 129 7.43 24.66 24.59
C SER A 129 6.86 25.81 23.75
N ALA A 130 5.56 26.06 23.86
CA ALA A 130 4.88 27.14 23.16
C ALA A 130 3.91 27.87 24.09
N LEU A 131 4.03 29.21 24.13
CA LEU A 131 3.06 30.09 24.77
C LEU A 131 2.04 30.59 23.73
N ASN A 132 0.76 30.27 23.95
CA ASN A 132 -0.34 30.60 23.03
C ASN A 132 -0.05 30.23 21.56
N GLY A 133 0.72 29.15 21.35
CA GLY A 133 1.14 28.67 20.03
C GLY A 133 2.11 29.59 19.26
N LYS A 134 2.58 30.70 19.85
CA LYS A 134 3.37 31.73 19.14
C LYS A 134 4.81 31.85 19.62
N PHE A 135 5.01 31.98 20.93
CA PHE A 135 6.35 32.14 21.48
C PHE A 135 6.89 30.76 21.83
N GLN A 136 7.90 30.31 21.09
CA GLN A 136 8.48 28.98 21.26
C GLN A 136 9.86 29.06 21.91
N GLN A 137 10.14 28.09 22.77
CA GLN A 137 11.46 27.84 23.32
C GLN A 137 11.72 26.34 23.29
N THR A 138 12.93 25.96 22.89
CA THR A 138 13.37 24.56 22.80
C THR A 138 14.34 24.26 23.95
N SER A 139 14.16 23.11 24.59
CA SER A 139 15.07 22.62 25.62
C SER A 139 16.47 22.33 25.07
N ASP A 140 17.43 22.16 25.97
CA ASP A 140 18.65 21.43 25.62
C ASP A 140 18.31 20.01 25.15
N VAL A 141 19.17 19.46 24.30
CA VAL A 141 19.02 18.11 23.76
C VAL A 141 19.45 17.06 24.79
N ARG A 142 18.60 16.06 24.99
CA ARG A 142 18.93 14.87 25.79
C ARG A 142 19.23 13.70 24.87
N THR A 143 20.49 13.26 24.86
CA THR A 143 20.94 12.09 24.09
C THR A 143 20.93 10.82 24.94
N PHE A 144 20.49 9.71 24.37
CA PHE A 144 20.50 8.38 24.97
C PHE A 144 20.69 7.29 23.90
N THR A 145 21.08 6.08 24.31
CA THR A 145 21.17 4.94 23.40
C THR A 145 20.01 3.99 23.63
N ILE A 146 19.49 3.40 22.56
CA ILE A 146 18.35 2.48 22.62
C ILE A 146 18.52 1.41 21.55
N THR A 147 18.06 0.19 21.81
CA THR A 147 18.04 -0.88 20.81
C THR A 147 16.59 -1.15 20.44
N PRO A 148 16.12 -0.70 19.25
CA PRO A 148 14.76 -0.98 18.80
C PRO A 148 14.56 -2.48 18.56
N TRP A 149 13.31 -2.92 18.59
CA TRP A 149 12.94 -4.32 18.44
C TRP A 149 12.06 -4.56 17.22
N SER A 150 12.19 -5.73 16.60
CA SER A 150 11.30 -6.21 15.54
C SER A 150 11.32 -7.74 15.51
N GLU A 151 10.28 -8.37 14.98
CA GLU A 151 10.29 -9.81 14.68
C GLU A 151 11.18 -10.12 13.46
N GLN A 152 11.47 -9.12 12.62
CA GLN A 152 12.37 -9.27 11.48
C GLN A 152 13.78 -9.66 11.94
N PRO A 153 14.48 -10.54 11.19
CA PRO A 153 15.88 -10.83 11.44
C PRO A 153 16.76 -9.60 11.23
N VAL A 154 17.93 -9.59 11.88
CA VAL A 154 18.89 -8.49 11.75
C VAL A 154 19.30 -8.31 10.30
N ALA A 155 19.08 -7.12 9.76
CA ALA A 155 19.42 -6.77 8.39
C ALA A 155 20.83 -6.16 8.27
N LEU A 156 21.38 -6.29 7.07
CA LEU A 156 22.54 -5.56 6.55
C LEU A 156 22.16 -5.05 5.16
N TRP A 157 22.17 -3.73 5.00
CA TRP A 157 21.66 -3.04 3.81
C TRP A 157 22.77 -2.86 2.78
N LEU A 158 22.43 -3.00 1.50
CA LEU A 158 23.30 -2.67 0.38
C LEU A 158 22.98 -1.25 -0.08
N ALA A 159 23.62 -0.26 0.54
CA ALA A 159 23.38 1.16 0.30
C ALA A 159 24.16 1.67 -0.93
N GLY A 160 23.48 2.30 -1.89
CA GLY A 160 24.11 2.92 -3.08
C GLY A 160 23.35 2.78 -4.40
N GLY A 161 22.29 1.95 -4.46
CA GLY A 161 21.33 1.88 -5.57
C GLY A 161 19.94 2.40 -5.19
N GLU A 162 19.01 2.49 -6.16
CA GLU A 162 17.67 3.07 -5.98
C GLU A 162 16.80 2.34 -4.93
N SER A 163 16.99 1.03 -4.73
CA SER A 163 16.15 0.18 -3.87
C SER A 163 16.76 -0.19 -2.51
N ALA A 164 18.04 0.12 -2.26
CA ALA A 164 18.80 -0.21 -1.04
C ALA A 164 18.42 -1.56 -0.38
N PRO A 165 18.51 -2.70 -1.09
CA PRO A 165 18.01 -3.98 -0.61
C PRO A 165 18.79 -4.47 0.62
N ALA A 166 18.20 -5.36 1.40
CA ALA A 166 18.82 -5.91 2.60
C ALA A 166 19.04 -7.43 2.51
N ILE A 167 20.14 -7.88 3.11
CA ILE A 167 20.39 -9.28 3.43
C ILE A 167 20.30 -9.48 4.94
N TYR A 168 20.10 -10.72 5.38
CA TYR A 168 19.69 -10.99 6.76
C TYR A 168 20.65 -11.94 7.45
N ALA A 169 20.83 -11.74 8.75
CA ALA A 169 21.64 -12.62 9.57
C ALA A 169 21.13 -14.06 9.48
N THR A 170 22.04 -15.01 9.31
CA THR A 170 21.78 -16.46 9.39
C THR A 170 22.19 -17.02 10.74
N THR A 171 23.17 -16.38 11.39
CA THR A 171 23.58 -16.63 12.78
C THR A 171 23.91 -15.30 13.46
N THR A 172 23.52 -15.16 14.73
CA THR A 172 23.88 -14.00 15.55
C THR A 172 25.19 -14.23 16.31
N PRO A 173 26.18 -13.33 16.21
CA PRO A 173 26.44 -12.34 15.15
C PRO A 173 27.72 -12.66 14.38
N ALA A 174 27.62 -13.00 13.08
CA ALA A 174 28.77 -12.88 12.16
C ALA A 174 28.45 -13.11 10.67
N LEU A 175 27.33 -13.73 10.29
CA LEU A 175 27.06 -14.12 8.90
C LEU A 175 25.73 -13.58 8.40
N TYR A 176 25.77 -12.90 7.25
CA TYR A 176 24.59 -12.39 6.55
C TYR A 176 24.45 -13.08 5.19
N GLU A 177 23.22 -13.41 4.84
CA GLU A 177 22.86 -13.99 3.55
C GLU A 177 21.54 -13.43 3.04
N GLY A 178 21.46 -13.19 1.74
CA GLY A 178 20.20 -12.96 1.04
C GLY A 178 20.36 -13.03 -0.46
N TYR A 179 19.24 -12.98 -1.17
CA TYR A 179 19.22 -12.84 -2.62
C TYR A 179 18.70 -11.48 -3.00
N VAL A 180 19.39 -10.80 -3.91
CA VAL A 180 19.06 -9.44 -4.34
C VAL A 180 19.26 -9.30 -5.84
N TYR A 181 18.36 -8.56 -6.49
CA TYR A 181 18.62 -8.11 -7.85
C TYR A 181 19.53 -6.89 -7.81
N LEU A 182 20.59 -6.89 -8.62
CA LEU A 182 21.54 -5.79 -8.74
C LEU A 182 21.64 -5.38 -10.21
N GLU A 183 21.60 -4.07 -10.45
CA GLU A 183 21.66 -3.49 -11.79
C GLU A 183 23.10 -3.39 -12.29
N ASN A 184 23.28 -3.27 -13.61
CA ASN A 184 24.59 -3.11 -14.23
C ASN A 184 25.24 -1.80 -13.76
N ASP A 185 26.54 -1.83 -13.46
CA ASP A 185 27.31 -0.69 -12.94
C ASP A 185 26.79 -0.12 -11.60
N GLN A 186 25.84 -0.78 -10.95
CA GLN A 186 25.44 -0.43 -9.59
C GLN A 186 26.64 -0.54 -8.67
N SER A 187 26.78 0.41 -7.74
CA SER A 187 27.77 0.32 -6.68
C SER A 187 27.09 0.41 -5.32
N PHE A 188 27.57 -0.34 -4.35
CA PHE A 188 27.00 -0.33 -3.01
C PHE A 188 28.06 -0.47 -1.92
N ARG A 189 27.64 -0.14 -0.70
CA ARG A 189 28.34 -0.40 0.56
C ARG A 189 27.39 -1.17 1.45
N PHE A 190 27.91 -2.09 2.27
CA PHE A 190 27.10 -2.64 3.33
C PHE A 190 26.97 -1.61 4.45
N ALA A 191 25.75 -1.41 4.92
CA ALA A 191 25.42 -0.50 6.01
C ALA A 191 24.58 -1.22 7.04
N GLU A 192 24.80 -0.89 8.31
CA GLU A 192 24.07 -1.47 9.43
C GLU A 192 22.69 -0.85 9.64
N SER A 193 22.39 0.21 8.90
CA SER A 193 21.13 0.92 8.92
C SER A 193 20.97 1.73 7.63
N PRO A 194 19.74 1.91 7.11
CA PRO A 194 19.51 2.66 5.88
C PRO A 194 19.54 4.18 6.09
N THR A 195 19.22 4.68 7.29
CA THR A 195 19.15 6.12 7.60
C THR A 195 20.35 6.64 8.37
N CYS A 196 20.77 5.91 9.39
CA CYS A 196 21.97 6.20 10.17
C CYS A 196 22.98 5.06 9.99
N PRO A 197 23.72 5.00 8.87
CA PRO A 197 24.45 3.80 8.45
C PRO A 197 25.55 3.33 9.40
N GLY A 198 25.95 4.16 10.36
CA GLY A 198 26.97 3.83 11.35
C GLY A 198 28.28 3.43 10.67
N THR A 199 28.80 2.26 11.02
CA THR A 199 29.93 1.67 10.31
C THR A 199 29.48 1.13 8.96
N THR A 200 30.02 1.69 7.87
CA THR A 200 29.85 1.12 6.53
C THR A 200 31.02 0.21 6.18
N TYR A 201 30.73 -0.84 5.41
CA TYR A 201 31.72 -1.75 4.87
C TYR A 201 31.74 -1.66 3.34
N SER A 202 32.94 -1.45 2.80
CA SER A 202 33.17 -1.31 1.36
C SER A 202 34.25 -2.27 0.88
N GLN A 203 34.60 -2.23 -0.41
CA GLN A 203 35.58 -3.13 -0.98
C GLN A 203 36.95 -3.00 -0.28
N GLY A 204 37.48 -4.10 0.21
CA GLY A 204 38.81 -4.19 0.82
C GLY A 204 39.93 -4.22 -0.22
N ALA A 205 41.14 -4.54 0.23
CA ALA A 205 42.35 -4.51 -0.61
C ALA A 205 42.31 -5.51 -1.78
N SER A 206 41.52 -6.58 -1.66
CA SER A 206 41.37 -7.62 -2.68
C SER A 206 39.89 -7.88 -2.97
N ALA A 207 39.57 -8.38 -4.16
CA ALA A 207 38.22 -8.82 -4.49
C ALA A 207 37.69 -9.82 -3.45
N GLY A 208 36.44 -9.63 -3.00
CA GLY A 208 35.80 -10.46 -1.96
C GLY A 208 36.18 -10.12 -0.52
N THR A 209 36.98 -9.07 -0.27
CA THR A 209 37.29 -8.59 1.09
C THR A 209 36.54 -7.29 1.39
N LEU A 210 36.29 -7.03 2.67
CA LEU A 210 35.65 -5.81 3.16
C LEU A 210 36.66 -4.94 3.93
N ALA A 211 36.40 -3.63 3.96
CA ALA A 211 37.06 -2.68 4.84
C ALA A 211 36.00 -1.84 5.56
N ALA A 212 36.10 -1.75 6.89
CA ALA A 212 35.29 -0.84 7.71
C ALA A 212 35.81 0.60 7.58
N ALA A 213 34.90 1.58 7.48
CA ALA A 213 35.09 3.03 7.56
C ALA A 213 36.54 3.58 7.40
N GLY A 214 36.87 4.16 6.23
CA GLY A 214 38.07 5.01 6.14
C GLY A 214 38.60 5.34 4.75
N SER A 215 38.62 4.39 3.82
CA SER A 215 39.07 4.63 2.43
C SER A 215 38.89 3.35 1.64
N ALA A 216 37.86 3.27 0.81
CA ALA A 216 37.67 2.13 -0.06
C ALA A 216 36.56 2.41 -1.09
N GLN A 217 36.87 1.98 -2.32
CA GLN A 217 35.96 1.94 -3.45
C GLN A 217 34.65 1.22 -3.05
N ALA A 218 33.50 1.74 -3.51
CA ALA A 218 32.24 1.01 -3.35
C ALA A 218 32.35 -0.34 -4.07
N ILE A 219 31.61 -1.35 -3.59
CA ILE A 219 31.55 -2.64 -4.27
C ILE A 219 30.80 -2.42 -5.58
N SER A 220 31.48 -2.61 -6.71
CA SER A 220 30.88 -2.48 -8.04
C SER A 220 30.30 -3.80 -8.52
N VAL A 221 29.12 -3.72 -9.13
CA VAL A 221 28.42 -4.83 -9.77
C VAL A 221 28.76 -4.80 -11.25
N ALA A 222 29.53 -5.80 -11.71
CA ALA A 222 30.07 -5.83 -13.07
C ALA A 222 29.03 -6.19 -14.15
N GLU A 223 27.98 -6.92 -13.78
CA GLU A 223 26.90 -7.30 -14.67
C GLU A 223 25.57 -7.23 -13.91
N GLU A 224 24.50 -6.82 -14.58
CA GLU A 224 23.17 -6.95 -13.97
C GLU A 224 22.83 -8.44 -13.70
N GLY A 225 22.01 -8.68 -12.67
CA GLY A 225 21.50 -10.01 -12.40
C GLY A 225 20.96 -10.19 -10.99
N TYR A 226 20.49 -11.41 -10.72
CA TYR A 226 20.04 -11.83 -9.40
C TYR A 226 21.17 -12.53 -8.66
N TYR A 227 21.61 -11.97 -7.54
CA TYR A 227 22.79 -12.42 -6.82
C TYR A 227 22.42 -13.03 -5.48
N LYS A 228 23.00 -14.20 -5.18
CA LYS A 228 23.19 -14.62 -3.79
C LYS A 228 24.34 -13.79 -3.20
N VAL A 229 24.07 -13.10 -2.10
CA VAL A 229 25.03 -12.25 -1.42
C VAL A 229 25.30 -12.81 -0.03
N ASN A 230 26.57 -13.07 0.25
CA ASN A 230 27.06 -13.49 1.54
C ASN A 230 28.03 -12.43 2.08
N ALA A 231 27.90 -12.06 3.36
CA ALA A 231 28.81 -11.12 4.02
C ALA A 231 29.16 -11.61 5.44
N GLU A 232 30.45 -11.56 5.78
CA GLU A 232 30.97 -11.84 7.11
C GLU A 232 31.67 -10.59 7.65
N LEU A 233 31.05 -9.91 8.63
CA LEU A 233 31.56 -8.63 9.13
C LEU A 233 32.77 -8.79 10.07
N THR A 234 32.93 -9.94 10.71
CA THR A 234 34.08 -10.23 11.59
C THR A 234 35.31 -10.64 10.78
N GLY A 235 35.13 -11.56 9.82
CA GLY A 235 36.18 -11.97 8.88
C GLY A 235 36.47 -10.93 7.80
N LEU A 236 35.61 -9.90 7.67
CA LEU A 236 35.67 -8.87 6.64
C LEU A 236 35.74 -9.48 5.23
N THR A 237 34.80 -10.38 4.92
CA THR A 237 34.67 -10.99 3.59
C THR A 237 33.27 -10.83 3.03
N TYR A 238 33.16 -10.86 1.71
CA TYR A 238 31.88 -10.92 1.01
C TYR A 238 31.98 -11.73 -0.29
N GLN A 239 30.85 -12.26 -0.74
CA GLN A 239 30.74 -12.96 -2.01
C GLN A 239 29.46 -12.57 -2.74
N LEU A 240 29.57 -12.34 -4.05
CA LEU A 240 28.47 -12.15 -4.97
C LEU A 240 28.45 -13.32 -5.94
N THR A 241 27.40 -14.15 -5.88
CA THR A 241 27.22 -15.28 -6.80
C THR A 241 25.99 -14.99 -7.66
N LYS A 242 26.20 -14.71 -8.95
CA LYS A 242 25.10 -14.53 -9.91
C LYS A 242 24.32 -15.84 -10.03
N THR A 243 22.99 -15.76 -10.02
CA THR A 243 22.08 -16.91 -10.03
C THR A 243 21.03 -16.79 -11.12
N ASN A 244 20.79 -17.90 -11.80
CA ASN A 244 19.63 -18.13 -12.66
C ASN A 244 18.88 -19.37 -12.16
N TRP A 245 17.57 -19.28 -11.95
CA TRP A 245 16.81 -20.33 -11.27
C TRP A 245 16.04 -21.22 -12.24
N GLY A 246 15.91 -22.50 -11.88
CA GLY A 246 15.15 -23.47 -12.65
C GLY A 246 14.51 -24.56 -11.80
N LEU A 247 13.42 -25.12 -12.31
CA LEU A 247 12.78 -26.32 -11.79
C LEU A 247 13.56 -27.57 -12.20
N ILE A 248 13.66 -28.57 -11.33
CA ILE A 248 14.27 -29.86 -11.65
C ILE A 248 13.58 -31.01 -10.90
N GLY A 249 13.55 -32.20 -11.49
CA GLY A 249 13.02 -33.41 -10.86
C GLY A 249 12.17 -34.25 -11.80
N THR A 250 11.75 -35.45 -11.37
CA THR A 250 11.00 -36.37 -12.23
C THR A 250 9.64 -35.85 -12.69
N ALA A 251 9.10 -34.80 -12.06
CA ALA A 251 7.90 -34.12 -12.53
C ALA A 251 8.14 -33.22 -13.76
N THR A 252 9.37 -32.79 -14.02
CA THR A 252 9.70 -31.94 -15.18
C THR A 252 10.05 -32.80 -16.39
N ALA A 253 9.93 -32.25 -17.61
CA ALA A 253 10.25 -32.96 -18.85
C ALA A 253 11.72 -33.44 -18.91
N GLY A 254 12.64 -32.71 -18.27
CA GLY A 254 14.07 -33.02 -18.21
C GLY A 254 14.48 -34.01 -17.11
N GLY A 255 13.56 -34.37 -16.21
CA GLY A 255 13.89 -35.20 -15.05
C GLY A 255 14.95 -34.55 -14.16
N TRP A 256 15.88 -35.35 -13.64
CA TRP A 256 17.04 -34.88 -12.87
C TRP A 256 18.25 -34.47 -13.74
N ASN A 257 18.09 -34.42 -15.06
CA ASN A 257 19.21 -34.18 -15.99
C ASN A 257 19.31 -32.70 -16.44
N SER A 258 18.18 -32.01 -16.60
CA SER A 258 18.15 -30.61 -17.04
C SER A 258 17.07 -29.80 -16.32
N SER A 259 17.37 -28.53 -16.05
CA SER A 259 16.39 -27.63 -15.45
C SER A 259 15.41 -27.08 -16.48
N THR A 260 14.18 -26.85 -16.05
CA THR A 260 13.23 -25.95 -16.73
C THR A 260 13.48 -24.55 -16.21
N ALA A 261 13.88 -23.62 -17.08
CA ALA A 261 14.21 -22.26 -16.68
C ALA A 261 13.01 -21.51 -16.06
N MET A 262 13.27 -20.70 -15.06
CA MET A 262 12.33 -19.72 -14.51
C MET A 262 12.73 -18.31 -14.96
N GLU A 263 11.78 -17.38 -14.90
CA GLU A 263 12.00 -15.97 -15.20
C GLU A 263 11.85 -15.13 -13.93
N TYR A 264 12.75 -14.17 -13.72
CA TYR A 264 12.66 -13.24 -12.59
C TYR A 264 11.81 -12.03 -12.96
N ASP A 265 10.77 -11.77 -12.17
CA ASP A 265 9.91 -10.60 -12.30
C ASP A 265 10.40 -9.48 -11.36
N LYS A 266 10.88 -8.37 -11.95
CA LYS A 266 11.38 -7.21 -11.20
C LYS A 266 10.27 -6.43 -10.47
N VAL A 267 9.00 -6.60 -10.84
CA VAL A 267 7.85 -5.93 -10.22
C VAL A 267 7.43 -6.68 -8.97
N THR A 268 7.19 -7.99 -9.09
CA THR A 268 6.77 -8.82 -7.95
C THR A 268 7.94 -9.28 -7.09
N HIS A 269 9.17 -9.12 -7.57
CA HIS A 269 10.42 -9.56 -6.94
C HIS A 269 10.52 -11.09 -6.75
N THR A 270 9.85 -11.86 -7.61
CA THR A 270 9.79 -13.33 -7.54
C THR A 270 10.29 -14.00 -8.82
N TRP A 271 10.75 -15.25 -8.73
CA TRP A 271 10.93 -16.10 -9.90
C TRP A 271 9.64 -16.84 -10.23
N ARG A 272 9.29 -16.94 -11.51
CA ARG A 272 8.06 -17.60 -11.98
C ARG A 272 8.31 -18.48 -13.19
N VAL A 273 7.55 -19.56 -13.31
CA VAL A 273 7.39 -20.33 -14.55
C VAL A 273 6.00 -20.93 -14.62
N THR A 274 5.42 -20.98 -15.81
CA THR A 274 4.21 -21.75 -16.09
C THR A 274 4.55 -22.89 -17.04
N THR A 275 4.34 -24.13 -16.63
CA THR A 275 4.74 -25.32 -17.41
C THR A 275 3.86 -26.52 -17.08
N ASP A 276 3.83 -27.47 -18.00
CA ASP A 276 3.28 -28.79 -17.71
C ASP A 276 4.24 -29.57 -16.79
N LEU A 277 3.69 -30.15 -15.73
CA LEU A 277 4.37 -31.06 -14.82
C LEU A 277 3.68 -32.42 -14.85
N GLY A 278 4.46 -33.49 -14.86
CA GLY A 278 4.01 -34.86 -14.62
C GLY A 278 3.91 -35.19 -13.14
N SER A 279 3.48 -36.40 -12.80
CA SER A 279 3.59 -36.90 -11.44
C SER A 279 5.05 -37.19 -11.08
N GLY A 280 5.53 -36.69 -9.94
CA GLY A 280 6.90 -36.94 -9.50
C GLY A 280 7.49 -35.86 -8.60
N ALA A 281 8.79 -35.96 -8.38
CA ALA A 281 9.54 -35.04 -7.52
C ALA A 281 9.86 -33.72 -8.25
N LEU A 282 9.88 -32.63 -7.50
CA LEU A 282 10.23 -31.27 -7.95
C LEU A 282 11.14 -30.59 -6.90
N LYS A 283 12.21 -29.95 -7.37
CA LYS A 283 13.14 -29.11 -6.61
C LYS A 283 13.51 -27.87 -7.42
N PHE A 284 14.23 -26.96 -6.78
CA PHE A 284 14.76 -25.75 -7.38
C PHE A 284 16.28 -25.77 -7.32
N ARG A 285 16.95 -25.38 -8.39
CA ARG A 285 18.40 -25.21 -8.38
C ARG A 285 18.82 -23.99 -9.18
N ALA A 286 19.89 -23.35 -8.73
CA ALA A 286 20.50 -22.23 -9.43
C ALA A 286 21.59 -22.72 -10.40
N ASN A 287 21.75 -22.01 -11.52
CA ASN A 287 22.86 -22.14 -12.46
C ASN A 287 23.06 -23.56 -13.02
N ASP A 288 21.99 -24.35 -13.13
CA ASP A 288 22.05 -25.76 -13.53
C ASP A 288 22.97 -26.65 -12.66
N GLY A 289 23.37 -26.16 -11.49
CA GLY A 289 24.28 -26.82 -10.56
C GLY A 289 23.60 -27.26 -9.27
N TRP A 290 24.31 -28.07 -8.47
CA TRP A 290 23.78 -28.57 -7.18
C TRP A 290 24.27 -27.77 -5.97
N ASP A 291 25.23 -26.85 -6.15
CA ASP A 291 25.80 -26.06 -5.05
C ASP A 291 24.76 -25.18 -4.34
N ILE A 292 23.79 -24.67 -5.11
CA ILE A 292 22.69 -23.84 -4.59
C ILE A 292 21.39 -24.48 -5.08
N ASN A 293 20.84 -25.36 -4.26
CA ASN A 293 19.56 -26.00 -4.51
C ASN A 293 18.67 -25.97 -3.26
N TYR A 294 17.36 -25.91 -3.47
CA TYR A 294 16.38 -25.95 -2.41
C TYR A 294 15.32 -27.01 -2.68
N GLY A 295 14.93 -27.68 -1.61
CA GLY A 295 13.71 -28.44 -1.50
C GLY A 295 12.73 -27.74 -0.56
N PRO A 296 11.59 -28.37 -0.28
CA PRO A 296 10.68 -27.85 0.72
C PRO A 296 11.25 -28.10 2.13
N ALA A 297 11.00 -27.17 3.05
CA ALA A 297 11.32 -27.35 4.47
C ALA A 297 10.36 -28.36 5.13
N ASP A 298 9.10 -28.35 4.71
CA ASP A 298 8.06 -29.27 5.15
C ASP A 298 7.80 -30.35 4.09
N SER A 299 7.43 -31.56 4.50
CA SER A 299 7.13 -32.63 3.54
C SER A 299 5.76 -32.43 2.91
N ASP A 300 5.72 -32.45 1.57
CA ASP A 300 4.53 -32.71 0.74
C ASP A 300 3.52 -31.56 0.54
N ALA A 301 3.85 -30.32 0.93
CA ALA A 301 3.02 -29.16 0.64
C ALA A 301 3.32 -28.56 -0.74
N LEU A 302 2.29 -28.09 -1.45
CA LEU A 302 2.45 -27.33 -2.71
C LEU A 302 2.81 -25.85 -2.47
N ALA A 303 2.83 -25.39 -1.22
CA ALA A 303 3.33 -24.08 -0.84
C ALA A 303 3.97 -24.16 0.54
N GLY A 304 5.02 -23.39 0.79
CA GLY A 304 5.72 -23.41 2.07
C GLY A 304 7.06 -22.70 2.03
N THR A 305 7.90 -22.99 3.01
CA THR A 305 9.26 -22.43 3.08
C THR A 305 10.27 -23.38 2.44
N LEU A 306 11.39 -22.81 1.98
CA LEU A 306 12.47 -23.54 1.34
C LEU A 306 13.56 -23.91 2.35
N ALA A 307 14.16 -25.08 2.17
CA ALA A 307 15.33 -25.51 2.92
C ALA A 307 16.38 -26.14 1.99
N GLN A 308 17.66 -25.98 2.32
CA GLN A 308 18.75 -26.67 1.63
C GLN A 308 18.83 -28.11 2.11
N THR A 309 17.94 -28.95 1.58
CA THR A 309 17.83 -30.37 1.93
C THR A 309 17.74 -31.21 0.66
N ASP A 310 17.86 -32.53 0.79
CA ASP A 310 17.62 -33.46 -0.29
C ASP A 310 16.12 -33.67 -0.60
N ALA A 311 15.22 -33.13 0.22
CA ALA A 311 13.77 -33.27 0.03
C ALA A 311 13.31 -32.66 -1.30
N ALA A 312 12.19 -33.16 -1.80
CA ALA A 312 11.53 -32.69 -3.02
C ALA A 312 10.03 -32.55 -2.79
N ILE A 313 9.42 -31.60 -3.49
CA ILE A 313 7.96 -31.43 -3.56
C ILE A 313 7.40 -32.57 -4.42
N ASN A 314 6.34 -33.24 -3.98
CA ASN A 314 5.71 -34.29 -4.77
C ASN A 314 4.51 -33.74 -5.57
N ILE A 315 4.63 -33.78 -6.89
CA ILE A 315 3.53 -33.49 -7.80
C ILE A 315 2.71 -34.76 -7.96
N HIS A 316 1.49 -34.77 -7.46
CA HIS A 316 0.67 -35.97 -7.40
C HIS A 316 -0.01 -36.31 -8.72
N SER A 317 -0.57 -35.31 -9.41
CA SER A 317 -1.29 -35.52 -10.66
C SER A 317 -0.73 -34.59 -11.73
N PRO A 318 -0.54 -35.08 -12.97
CA PRO A 318 -0.05 -34.26 -14.05
C PRO A 318 -1.00 -33.09 -14.33
N GLY A 319 -0.46 -32.00 -14.87
CA GLY A 319 -1.25 -30.85 -15.25
C GLY A 319 -0.38 -29.66 -15.63
N ASN A 320 -1.04 -28.55 -15.95
CA ASN A 320 -0.37 -27.28 -16.16
C ASN A 320 -0.29 -26.52 -14.82
N TYR A 321 0.91 -26.09 -14.44
CA TYR A 321 1.19 -25.46 -13.16
C TYR A 321 1.87 -24.12 -13.32
N THR A 322 1.53 -23.19 -12.44
CA THR A 322 2.32 -21.99 -12.16
C THR A 322 3.17 -22.23 -10.92
N VAL A 323 4.48 -22.04 -11.03
CA VAL A 323 5.41 -22.17 -9.91
C VAL A 323 6.08 -20.84 -9.62
N VAL A 324 6.09 -20.43 -8.35
CA VAL A 324 6.66 -19.17 -7.86
C VAL A 324 7.70 -19.46 -6.79
N LEU A 325 8.85 -18.79 -6.87
CA LEU A 325 9.85 -18.72 -5.79
C LEU A 325 10.04 -17.29 -5.32
N ASP A 326 10.09 -17.12 -4.00
CA ASP A 326 10.34 -15.84 -3.36
C ASP A 326 11.50 -15.96 -2.36
N PHE A 327 12.56 -15.18 -2.58
CA PHE A 327 13.72 -15.12 -1.69
C PHE A 327 13.70 -13.91 -0.73
N ASN A 328 12.55 -13.25 -0.57
CA ASN A 328 12.39 -12.15 0.37
C ASN A 328 12.29 -12.67 1.83
N ARG A 329 13.31 -12.36 2.64
CA ARG A 329 13.32 -12.63 4.10
C ARG A 329 12.96 -11.41 4.95
N GLY A 330 12.58 -10.29 4.32
CA GLY A 330 12.14 -9.08 5.02
C GLY A 330 10.69 -9.11 5.46
N ALA A 331 9.90 -10.04 4.91
CA ALA A 331 8.51 -10.26 5.29
C ALA A 331 8.36 -11.62 5.98
N ALA A 332 7.38 -11.74 6.89
CA ALA A 332 7.03 -13.02 7.49
C ALA A 332 6.72 -14.05 6.38
N PRO A 333 7.21 -15.30 6.47
CA PRO A 333 7.78 -15.97 7.65
C PRO A 333 9.29 -15.76 7.86
N TYR A 334 9.91 -14.76 7.23
CA TYR A 334 11.35 -14.46 7.31
C TYR A 334 12.25 -15.58 6.78
N GLN A 335 11.68 -16.41 5.91
CA GLN A 335 12.31 -17.52 5.20
C GLN A 335 12.00 -17.39 3.71
N TYR A 336 12.83 -18.00 2.87
CA TYR A 336 12.51 -18.12 1.44
C TYR A 336 11.29 -19.03 1.26
N THR A 337 10.42 -18.74 0.30
CA THR A 337 9.17 -19.46 0.09
C THR A 337 8.98 -19.91 -1.34
N TYR A 338 8.05 -20.85 -1.52
CA TYR A 338 7.62 -21.31 -2.84
C TYR A 338 6.11 -21.55 -2.87
N GLN A 339 5.55 -21.52 -4.07
CA GLN A 339 4.18 -21.93 -4.37
C GLN A 339 4.14 -22.70 -5.69
N VAL A 340 3.37 -23.79 -5.74
CA VAL A 340 3.13 -24.65 -6.90
C VAL A 340 1.61 -24.77 -7.09
N ILE A 341 1.08 -24.00 -8.02
CA ILE A 341 -0.36 -23.84 -8.19
C ILE A 341 -0.76 -24.62 -9.44
N ARG A 342 -1.64 -25.62 -9.28
CA ARG A 342 -2.23 -26.28 -10.45
C ARG A 342 -3.26 -25.34 -11.05
N ASN A 343 -3.08 -24.97 -12.30
CA ASN A 343 -3.92 -23.96 -12.95
C ASN A 343 -5.39 -24.41 -13.11
N SER A 344 -5.66 -25.72 -13.10
CA SER A 344 -7.03 -26.27 -13.08
C SER A 344 -7.72 -26.25 -11.71
N ASP A 345 -6.94 -26.18 -10.62
CA ASP A 345 -7.46 -26.28 -9.25
C ASP A 345 -7.80 -24.90 -8.67
N VAL A 346 -7.40 -23.83 -9.35
CA VAL A 346 -7.96 -22.51 -9.15
C VAL A 346 -9.42 -22.59 -9.63
N GLY A 347 -10.36 -22.82 -8.70
CA GLY A 347 -11.79 -22.89 -9.01
C GLY A 347 -12.24 -21.71 -9.86
N THR A 348 -13.30 -21.86 -10.64
CA THR A 348 -13.84 -20.73 -11.40
C THR A 348 -14.11 -19.58 -10.44
N PRO A 349 -13.44 -18.43 -10.61
CA PRO A 349 -13.64 -17.33 -9.70
C PRO A 349 -15.13 -16.95 -9.74
N THR A 350 -15.76 -16.73 -8.60
CA THR A 350 -17.09 -16.08 -8.57
C THR A 350 -16.96 -14.56 -8.49
N THR A 351 -15.73 -14.08 -8.24
CA THR A 351 -15.35 -12.68 -8.13
C THR A 351 -14.02 -12.47 -8.85
N LEU A 352 -13.90 -11.38 -9.60
CA LEU A 352 -12.62 -10.85 -10.06
C LEU A 352 -12.33 -9.55 -9.32
N TRP A 353 -11.07 -9.32 -8.97
CA TRP A 353 -10.59 -8.02 -8.52
C TRP A 353 -10.08 -7.24 -9.72
N VAL A 354 -10.20 -5.92 -9.69
CA VAL A 354 -9.85 -5.02 -10.79
C VAL A 354 -8.69 -4.14 -10.35
N PRO A 355 -7.48 -4.67 -10.07
CA PRO A 355 -6.36 -3.84 -9.68
C PRO A 355 -6.04 -2.80 -10.75
N GLY A 356 -5.65 -1.59 -10.36
CA GLY A 356 -5.27 -0.56 -11.32
C GLY A 356 -4.68 0.68 -10.69
N GLY A 357 -4.13 1.56 -11.53
CA GLY A 357 -3.46 2.78 -11.10
C GLY A 357 -4.40 3.83 -10.48
N TYR A 358 -5.72 3.56 -10.41
CA TYR A 358 -6.67 4.39 -9.68
C TYR A 358 -6.57 4.20 -8.15
N GLN A 359 -5.97 3.08 -7.70
CA GLN A 359 -5.80 2.79 -6.28
C GLN A 359 -4.62 3.59 -5.70
N ALA A 360 -4.74 3.99 -4.43
CA ALA A 360 -3.65 4.68 -3.75
C ALA A 360 -2.42 3.76 -3.54
N SER A 361 -2.66 2.44 -3.53
CA SER A 361 -1.65 1.39 -3.41
C SER A 361 -0.88 1.11 -4.71
N GLY A 362 -1.18 1.81 -5.81
CA GLY A 362 -0.51 1.58 -7.10
C GLY A 362 -0.95 0.30 -7.81
N GLY A 363 -2.14 -0.22 -7.49
CA GLY A 363 -2.71 -1.40 -8.15
C GLY A 363 -2.54 -2.70 -7.38
N ASP A 364 -2.37 -2.67 -6.06
CA ASP A 364 -2.33 -3.87 -5.22
C ASP A 364 -3.75 -4.49 -5.10
N PRO A 365 -4.00 -5.70 -5.63
CA PRO A 365 -5.31 -6.36 -5.62
C PRO A 365 -5.77 -6.80 -4.22
N SER A 366 -4.87 -6.83 -3.23
CA SER A 366 -5.20 -7.21 -1.85
C SER A 366 -5.87 -6.08 -1.06
N GLN A 367 -5.78 -4.85 -1.56
CA GLN A 367 -6.25 -3.67 -0.86
C GLN A 367 -7.77 -3.50 -0.99
N PRO A 368 -8.45 -2.96 0.05
CA PRO A 368 -9.91 -2.83 0.05
C PRO A 368 -10.45 -1.81 -0.96
N ASP A 369 -9.58 -0.99 -1.57
CA ASP A 369 -9.94 -0.06 -2.63
C ASP A 369 -9.91 -0.69 -4.04
N ALA A 370 -9.44 -1.95 -4.17
CA ALA A 370 -9.57 -2.73 -5.39
C ALA A 370 -11.07 -2.98 -5.66
N LEU A 371 -11.53 -2.51 -6.82
CA LEU A 371 -12.89 -2.75 -7.27
C LEU A 371 -13.08 -4.23 -7.62
N THR A 372 -14.31 -4.70 -7.54
CA THR A 372 -14.67 -6.11 -7.81
C THR A 372 -15.71 -6.23 -8.91
N LEU A 373 -15.59 -7.30 -9.69
CA LEU A 373 -16.62 -7.79 -10.61
C LEU A 373 -17.10 -9.14 -10.09
N TYR A 374 -18.38 -9.44 -10.30
CA TYR A 374 -18.95 -10.71 -9.87
C TYR A 374 -19.48 -11.49 -11.06
N ALA A 375 -19.38 -12.82 -10.98
CA ALA A 375 -19.94 -13.70 -11.99
C ALA A 375 -21.42 -13.39 -12.25
N LEU A 376 -21.82 -13.41 -13.52
CA LEU A 376 -23.21 -13.28 -13.92
C LEU A 376 -23.93 -14.62 -13.67
N PRO A 377 -25.11 -14.62 -13.02
CA PRO A 377 -25.89 -15.83 -12.80
C PRO A 377 -26.15 -16.58 -14.12
N GLY A 378 -26.03 -17.92 -14.09
CA GLY A 378 -26.28 -18.78 -15.25
C GLY A 378 -25.17 -18.81 -16.31
N THR A 379 -24.00 -18.25 -16.02
CA THR A 379 -22.84 -18.25 -16.95
C THR A 379 -21.74 -19.25 -16.56
N ASN A 380 -22.03 -20.19 -15.64
CA ASN A 380 -21.06 -21.13 -15.09
C ASN A 380 -19.77 -20.46 -14.57
N ASP A 381 -19.93 -19.27 -13.98
CA ASP A 381 -18.84 -18.45 -13.43
C ASP A 381 -17.74 -18.10 -14.45
N LYS A 382 -18.13 -17.88 -15.72
CA LYS A 382 -17.21 -17.50 -16.81
C LYS A 382 -17.33 -16.05 -17.26
N ILE A 383 -18.47 -15.42 -17.03
CA ILE A 383 -18.71 -14.03 -17.43
C ILE A 383 -18.93 -13.19 -16.18
N PHE A 384 -18.14 -12.13 -16.02
CA PHE A 384 -18.18 -11.23 -14.88
C PHE A 384 -18.67 -9.87 -15.32
N GLU A 385 -19.48 -9.25 -14.47
CA GLU A 385 -19.94 -7.89 -14.68
C GLU A 385 -19.86 -7.09 -13.38
N GLY A 386 -19.45 -5.83 -13.54
CA GLY A 386 -19.54 -4.83 -12.50
C GLY A 386 -19.53 -3.43 -13.09
N TYR A 387 -19.84 -2.44 -12.24
CA TYR A 387 -19.78 -1.04 -12.60
C TYR A 387 -18.70 -0.34 -11.77
N VAL A 388 -17.73 0.26 -12.45
CA VAL A 388 -16.54 0.87 -11.85
C VAL A 388 -16.49 2.35 -12.14
N ASN A 389 -16.07 3.15 -11.16
CA ASN A 389 -15.81 4.57 -11.36
C ASN A 389 -14.30 4.80 -11.50
N ILE A 390 -13.85 5.30 -12.65
CA ILE A 390 -12.45 5.57 -12.96
C ILE A 390 -12.22 7.09 -12.88
N PRO A 391 -11.58 7.60 -11.80
CA PRO A 391 -11.49 9.04 -11.53
C PRO A 391 -10.44 9.78 -12.36
N ALA A 392 -9.46 9.07 -12.91
CA ALA A 392 -8.36 9.58 -13.73
C ALA A 392 -8.01 8.54 -14.81
N PRO A 393 -7.49 8.96 -15.99
CA PRO A 393 -6.97 8.01 -16.98
C PRO A 393 -5.94 7.09 -16.33
N THR A 394 -6.07 5.79 -16.54
CA THR A 394 -5.30 4.80 -15.78
C THR A 394 -5.25 3.48 -16.52
N TRP A 395 -4.45 2.54 -16.01
CA TRP A 395 -4.50 1.15 -16.44
C TRP A 395 -5.26 0.31 -15.41
N ILE A 396 -5.90 -0.77 -15.87
CA ILE A 396 -6.50 -1.81 -15.03
C ILE A 396 -6.04 -3.21 -15.46
N LYS A 397 -6.07 -4.17 -14.54
CA LYS A 397 -5.98 -5.61 -14.79
C LYS A 397 -7.17 -6.29 -14.12
N PHE A 398 -7.32 -7.59 -14.33
CA PHE A 398 -8.22 -8.44 -13.53
C PHE A 398 -7.44 -9.55 -12.84
N THR A 399 -7.82 -9.93 -11.63
CA THR A 399 -7.22 -11.09 -10.93
C THR A 399 -8.31 -12.00 -10.39
N SER A 400 -8.04 -13.31 -10.38
CA SER A 400 -8.99 -14.34 -9.89
C SER A 400 -9.03 -14.45 -8.36
N ALA A 401 -8.15 -13.74 -7.67
CA ALA A 401 -8.02 -13.65 -6.22
C ALA A 401 -7.53 -12.23 -5.85
N PRO A 402 -7.63 -11.80 -4.58
CA PRO A 402 -7.09 -10.51 -4.12
C PRO A 402 -5.57 -10.54 -3.99
N ASP A 403 -4.86 -11.08 -4.99
CA ASP A 403 -3.41 -11.23 -5.04
C ASP A 403 -2.92 -11.38 -6.49
N TRP A 404 -1.59 -11.33 -6.67
CA TRP A 404 -0.92 -11.58 -7.94
C TRP A 404 -0.41 -13.03 -8.09
N GLY A 405 -0.60 -13.87 -7.08
CA GLY A 405 -0.17 -15.26 -7.09
C GLY A 405 -1.07 -16.15 -7.95
N HIS A 406 -2.36 -15.80 -8.05
CA HIS A 406 -3.34 -16.50 -8.88
C HIS A 406 -3.38 -15.97 -10.34
N VAL A 407 -4.38 -16.43 -11.11
CA VAL A 407 -4.54 -16.04 -12.50
C VAL A 407 -4.83 -14.55 -12.59
N ASN A 408 -4.03 -13.87 -13.40
CA ASN A 408 -4.17 -12.47 -13.72
C ASN A 408 -4.49 -12.32 -15.22
N TYR A 409 -5.35 -11.37 -15.56
CA TYR A 409 -5.77 -11.09 -16.92
C TYR A 409 -5.28 -9.69 -17.30
N GLY A 410 -4.27 -9.65 -18.17
CA GLY A 410 -3.72 -8.42 -18.77
C GLY A 410 -4.21 -8.21 -20.20
N SER A 411 -3.73 -7.16 -20.86
CA SER A 411 -4.06 -6.86 -22.25
C SER A 411 -3.24 -7.72 -23.22
N ALA A 412 -3.93 -8.31 -24.21
CA ALA A 412 -3.33 -8.87 -25.43
C ALA A 412 -3.68 -8.02 -26.68
N GLY A 413 -4.18 -6.79 -26.47
CA GLY A 413 -4.75 -5.95 -27.50
C GLY A 413 -6.14 -5.44 -27.14
N ALA A 414 -6.77 -4.74 -28.09
CA ALA A 414 -8.11 -4.20 -27.91
C ALA A 414 -9.12 -5.35 -27.68
N ASN A 415 -9.85 -5.29 -26.57
CA ASN A 415 -10.89 -6.25 -26.17
C ASN A 415 -10.44 -7.71 -25.97
N VAL A 416 -9.13 -7.99 -25.99
CA VAL A 416 -8.58 -9.34 -25.80
C VAL A 416 -7.71 -9.38 -24.53
N LEU A 417 -7.89 -10.44 -23.75
CA LEU A 417 -7.16 -10.71 -22.52
C LEU A 417 -6.03 -11.73 -22.74
N SER A 418 -4.96 -11.59 -21.97
CA SER A 418 -3.92 -12.61 -21.80
C SER A 418 -3.90 -13.08 -20.35
N THR A 419 -3.68 -14.38 -20.13
CA THR A 419 -3.40 -14.95 -18.81
C THR A 419 -1.91 -14.96 -18.46
N ASP A 420 -1.06 -14.39 -19.31
CA ASP A 420 0.35 -14.18 -19.01
C ASP A 420 0.51 -13.19 -17.85
N GLY A 421 1.23 -13.60 -16.80
CA GLY A 421 1.65 -12.78 -15.66
C GLY A 421 2.17 -11.40 -16.07
N ALA A 422 3.02 -11.41 -17.10
CA ALA A 422 3.77 -10.24 -17.57
C ALA A 422 2.98 -9.35 -18.55
N ALA A 423 1.78 -9.76 -19.00
CA ALA A 423 0.98 -8.95 -19.91
C ALA A 423 0.72 -7.55 -19.32
N ALA A 424 0.74 -6.51 -20.16
CA ALA A 424 0.52 -5.14 -19.74
C ALA A 424 -0.92 -4.92 -19.19
N GLY A 425 -1.15 -3.80 -18.50
CA GLY A 425 -2.49 -3.38 -18.11
C GLY A 425 -3.34 -2.96 -19.32
N ILE A 426 -4.66 -3.03 -19.16
CA ILE A 426 -5.65 -2.46 -20.07
C ILE A 426 -5.69 -0.95 -19.85
N ASP A 427 -5.37 -0.18 -20.89
CA ASP A 427 -5.41 1.27 -20.83
C ASP A 427 -6.86 1.80 -20.86
N VAL A 428 -7.19 2.64 -19.88
CA VAL A 428 -8.46 3.34 -19.76
C VAL A 428 -8.17 4.84 -19.88
N SER A 429 -8.18 5.32 -21.11
CA SER A 429 -7.74 6.67 -21.48
C SER A 429 -8.70 7.80 -21.07
N GLN A 430 -9.90 7.46 -20.60
CA GLN A 430 -10.92 8.44 -20.20
C GLN A 430 -11.40 8.19 -18.78
N THR A 431 -11.69 9.28 -18.07
CA THR A 431 -12.37 9.21 -16.78
C THR A 431 -13.86 8.93 -16.98
N GLY A 432 -14.48 8.31 -15.97
CA GLY A 432 -15.93 8.13 -15.93
C GLY A 432 -16.39 6.85 -15.24
N TYR A 433 -17.70 6.64 -15.27
CA TYR A 433 -18.35 5.43 -14.80
C TYR A 433 -18.44 4.43 -15.95
N TYR A 434 -18.00 3.19 -15.75
CA TYR A 434 -17.95 2.16 -16.78
C TYR A 434 -18.72 0.92 -16.34
N ARG A 435 -19.47 0.32 -17.27
CA ARG A 435 -19.82 -1.09 -17.19
C ARG A 435 -18.62 -1.88 -17.70
N VAL A 436 -18.17 -2.84 -16.91
CA VAL A 436 -17.08 -3.74 -17.25
C VAL A 436 -17.66 -5.14 -17.41
N LEU A 437 -17.44 -5.73 -18.58
CA LEU A 437 -17.80 -7.13 -18.86
C LEU A 437 -16.52 -7.90 -19.16
N VAL A 438 -16.30 -9.02 -18.48
CA VAL A 438 -15.13 -9.88 -18.67
C VAL A 438 -15.59 -11.30 -18.94
N ASN A 439 -15.10 -11.91 -20.01
CA ASN A 439 -15.29 -13.33 -20.29
C ASN A 439 -13.94 -14.04 -20.17
N ILE A 440 -13.76 -14.81 -19.09
CA ILE A 440 -12.49 -15.50 -18.81
C ILE A 440 -12.32 -16.79 -19.62
N GLU A 441 -13.39 -17.30 -20.24
CA GLU A 441 -13.34 -18.47 -21.12
C GLU A 441 -12.93 -18.06 -22.54
N ALA A 442 -13.55 -16.99 -23.06
CA ALA A 442 -13.20 -16.43 -24.36
C ALA A 442 -11.96 -15.51 -24.32
N LEU A 443 -11.48 -15.17 -23.12
CA LEU A 443 -10.41 -14.19 -22.87
C LEU A 443 -10.70 -12.85 -23.55
N THR A 444 -11.87 -12.27 -23.27
CA THR A 444 -12.28 -10.97 -23.80
C THR A 444 -12.78 -10.04 -22.70
N TYR A 445 -12.73 -8.73 -22.98
CA TYR A 445 -13.30 -7.71 -22.13
C TYR A 445 -14.03 -6.63 -22.94
N ASP A 446 -15.00 -5.98 -22.32
CA ASP A 446 -15.68 -4.79 -22.84
C ASP A 446 -15.75 -3.71 -21.75
N LEU A 447 -15.35 -2.49 -22.11
CA LEU A 447 -15.43 -1.30 -21.25
C LEU A 447 -16.41 -0.32 -21.87
N LYS A 448 -17.64 -0.32 -21.36
CA LYS A 448 -18.68 0.59 -21.85
C LYS A 448 -18.84 1.77 -20.91
N LYS A 449 -18.48 2.96 -21.37
CA LYS A 449 -18.70 4.20 -20.62
C LYS A 449 -20.19 4.48 -20.44
N ILE A 450 -20.57 4.84 -19.22
CA ILE A 450 -21.92 5.19 -18.79
C ILE A 450 -21.93 6.66 -18.41
N ASP A 451 -22.39 7.50 -19.34
CA ASP A 451 -22.49 8.95 -19.14
C ASP A 451 -23.73 9.32 -18.30
N THR A 452 -24.78 8.51 -18.36
CA THR A 452 -26.00 8.74 -17.55
C THR A 452 -26.80 7.47 -17.32
N TRP A 453 -27.42 7.36 -16.15
CA TRP A 453 -28.56 6.48 -15.92
C TRP A 453 -29.85 7.29 -15.90
N GLY A 454 -30.92 6.74 -16.46
CA GLY A 454 -32.22 7.40 -16.50
C GLY A 454 -33.39 6.50 -16.13
N LEU A 455 -34.40 7.11 -15.54
CA LEU A 455 -35.73 6.54 -15.35
C LEU A 455 -36.49 6.59 -16.67
N ILE A 456 -37.21 5.53 -17.04
CA ILE A 456 -37.98 5.44 -18.29
C ILE A 456 -39.29 4.69 -18.07
N GLY A 457 -40.35 5.03 -18.81
CA GLY A 457 -41.64 4.33 -18.78
C GLY A 457 -42.84 5.26 -18.60
N THR A 458 -44.05 4.74 -18.74
CA THR A 458 -45.29 5.54 -18.72
C THR A 458 -45.54 6.27 -17.39
N ALA A 459 -44.89 5.86 -16.29
CA ALA A 459 -44.94 6.58 -15.02
C ALA A 459 -44.08 7.86 -15.00
N THR A 460 -43.15 8.01 -15.95
CA THR A 460 -42.18 9.12 -15.99
C THR A 460 -42.65 10.26 -16.92
N PRO A 461 -42.16 11.51 -16.74
CA PRO A 461 -42.58 12.64 -17.58
C PRO A 461 -42.40 12.45 -19.09
N GLY A 462 -41.40 11.64 -19.49
CA GLY A 462 -41.03 11.40 -20.88
C GLY A 462 -41.61 10.12 -21.49
N GLY A 463 -42.44 9.38 -20.75
CA GLY A 463 -42.98 8.09 -21.20
C GLY A 463 -41.88 7.09 -21.59
N TRP A 464 -42.09 6.37 -22.69
CA TRP A 464 -41.07 5.48 -23.27
C TRP A 464 -40.12 6.19 -24.25
N ASP A 465 -40.39 7.45 -24.57
CA ASP A 465 -39.66 8.21 -25.59
C ASP A 465 -38.36 8.82 -25.05
N SER A 466 -38.37 9.32 -23.81
CA SER A 466 -37.22 10.04 -23.23
C SER A 466 -36.96 9.68 -21.78
N SER A 467 -35.67 9.51 -21.43
CA SER A 467 -35.29 9.15 -20.06
C SER A 467 -35.28 10.39 -19.18
N THR A 468 -35.68 10.24 -17.92
CA THR A 468 -35.45 11.25 -16.88
C THR A 468 -34.10 10.97 -16.23
N PRO A 469 -33.08 11.86 -16.36
CA PRO A 469 -31.73 11.59 -15.87
C PRO A 469 -31.66 11.49 -14.34
N MET A 470 -30.86 10.53 -13.86
CA MET A 470 -30.47 10.34 -12.47
C MET A 470 -29.11 10.96 -12.19
N THR A 471 -28.79 11.14 -10.91
CA THR A 471 -27.51 11.69 -10.44
C THR A 471 -26.71 10.61 -9.71
N TYR A 472 -25.45 10.43 -10.08
CA TYR A 472 -24.53 9.53 -9.38
C TYR A 472 -23.96 10.21 -8.13
N ASP A 473 -23.91 9.46 -7.03
CA ASP A 473 -23.27 9.87 -5.79
C ASP A 473 -22.06 8.96 -5.52
N ALA A 474 -20.86 9.53 -5.55
CA ALA A 474 -19.61 8.77 -5.44
C ALA A 474 -19.35 8.22 -4.03
N ALA A 475 -19.91 8.84 -2.99
CA ALA A 475 -19.73 8.41 -1.60
C ALA A 475 -20.53 7.13 -1.30
N SER A 476 -21.81 7.12 -1.69
CA SER A 476 -22.71 5.98 -1.56
C SER A 476 -22.60 4.98 -2.72
N LYS A 477 -21.91 5.37 -3.82
CA LYS A 477 -21.77 4.61 -5.07
C LYS A 477 -23.11 4.28 -5.75
N THR A 478 -24.12 5.14 -5.60
CA THR A 478 -25.48 4.90 -6.13
C THR A 478 -25.99 6.00 -7.04
N TRP A 479 -26.95 5.66 -7.90
CA TRP A 479 -27.67 6.61 -8.73
C TRP A 479 -29.02 6.93 -8.08
N SER A 480 -29.40 8.21 -8.03
CA SER A 480 -30.67 8.62 -7.44
C SER A 480 -31.39 9.74 -8.19
N LYS A 481 -32.70 9.81 -8.02
CA LYS A 481 -33.54 10.90 -8.52
C LYS A 481 -34.80 11.07 -7.68
N THR A 482 -35.10 12.31 -7.30
CA THR A 482 -36.44 12.70 -6.84
C THR A 482 -37.26 13.21 -8.02
N VAL A 483 -38.44 12.62 -8.25
CA VAL A 483 -39.30 12.95 -9.39
C VAL A 483 -40.77 12.69 -9.04
N ASN A 484 -41.67 13.46 -9.65
CA ASN A 484 -43.10 13.15 -9.62
C ASN A 484 -43.41 12.04 -10.62
N LEU A 485 -43.95 10.93 -10.14
CA LEU A 485 -44.41 9.80 -10.96
C LEU A 485 -45.93 9.78 -11.03
N VAL A 486 -46.46 9.24 -12.12
CA VAL A 486 -47.89 8.96 -12.34
C VAL A 486 -48.15 7.46 -12.35
N ASN A 487 -49.43 7.06 -12.38
CA ASN A 487 -49.78 5.64 -12.53
C ASN A 487 -49.22 5.08 -13.84
N GLY A 488 -48.41 4.02 -13.77
CA GLY A 488 -47.77 3.45 -14.96
C GLY A 488 -46.52 2.62 -14.68
N ALA A 489 -45.77 2.34 -15.74
CA ALA A 489 -44.57 1.50 -15.72
C ALA A 489 -43.30 2.34 -15.52
N LEU A 490 -42.33 1.79 -14.77
CA LEU A 490 -41.00 2.36 -14.54
C LEU A 490 -39.89 1.31 -14.78
N LYS A 491 -38.86 1.69 -15.53
CA LYS A 491 -37.62 0.94 -15.80
C LYS A 491 -36.40 1.87 -15.73
N PHE A 492 -35.21 1.29 -15.90
CA PHE A 492 -33.93 1.99 -15.91
C PHE A 492 -33.17 1.71 -17.20
N ARG A 493 -32.56 2.73 -17.80
CA ARG A 493 -31.66 2.54 -18.95
C ARG A 493 -30.48 3.50 -18.93
N ALA A 494 -29.33 3.05 -19.41
CA ALA A 494 -28.13 3.86 -19.50
C ALA A 494 -28.04 4.60 -20.85
N ASN A 495 -27.38 5.75 -20.85
CA ASN A 495 -27.04 6.56 -22.03
C ASN A 495 -28.20 6.84 -22.99
N ASN A 496 -29.44 6.89 -22.47
CA ASN A 496 -30.67 7.02 -23.25
C ASN A 496 -30.90 5.94 -24.32
N GLY A 497 -30.16 4.83 -24.26
CA GLY A 497 -30.28 3.71 -25.19
C GLY A 497 -30.89 2.47 -24.54
N TRP A 498 -31.17 1.45 -25.35
CA TRP A 498 -31.74 0.17 -24.87
C TRP A 498 -30.69 -0.91 -24.63
N GLU A 499 -29.44 -0.68 -25.02
CA GLU A 499 -28.37 -1.68 -24.94
C GLU A 499 -28.05 -2.11 -23.51
N VAL A 500 -28.08 -1.15 -22.57
CA VAL A 500 -27.91 -1.42 -21.13
C VAL A 500 -29.15 -0.91 -20.43
N ASN A 501 -30.09 -1.82 -20.17
CA ASN A 501 -31.35 -1.51 -19.49
C ASN A 501 -31.70 -2.61 -18.49
N TYR A 502 -32.38 -2.22 -17.41
CA TYR A 502 -32.84 -3.14 -16.38
C TYR A 502 -34.32 -2.92 -16.07
N GLY A 503 -35.00 -4.05 -15.85
CA GLY A 503 -36.31 -4.14 -15.22
C GLY A 503 -36.18 -4.76 -13.83
N PRO A 504 -37.27 -4.83 -13.07
CA PRO A 504 -37.24 -5.46 -11.76
C PRO A 504 -37.37 -6.99 -11.88
N ALA A 505 -36.82 -7.72 -10.92
CA ALA A 505 -37.03 -9.17 -10.80
C ALA A 505 -38.42 -9.52 -10.22
N SER A 506 -39.08 -8.55 -9.57
CA SER A 506 -40.43 -8.65 -9.02
C SER A 506 -41.13 -7.29 -9.07
N ASP A 507 -42.46 -7.26 -9.10
CA ASP A 507 -43.23 -6.00 -9.17
C ASP A 507 -43.37 -5.29 -7.81
N GLN A 508 -42.27 -5.22 -7.05
CA GLN A 508 -42.21 -4.52 -5.77
C GLN A 508 -41.61 -3.13 -5.96
N LEU A 509 -41.81 -2.21 -5.01
CA LEU A 509 -41.15 -0.89 -5.06
C LEU A 509 -39.70 -0.94 -4.57
N GLN A 510 -39.22 -2.10 -4.15
CA GLN A 510 -37.82 -2.35 -3.81
C GLN A 510 -37.47 -3.78 -4.18
N GLY A 511 -36.25 -4.01 -4.64
CA GLY A 511 -35.83 -5.35 -4.99
C GLY A 511 -34.57 -5.37 -5.83
N THR A 512 -34.40 -6.45 -6.59
CA THR A 512 -33.26 -6.68 -7.47
C THR A 512 -33.60 -6.34 -8.91
N LEU A 513 -32.58 -5.91 -9.65
CA LEU A 513 -32.66 -5.65 -11.08
C LEU A 513 -32.24 -6.88 -11.87
N THR A 514 -32.86 -7.04 -13.04
CA THR A 514 -32.55 -8.09 -14.00
C THR A 514 -32.73 -7.57 -15.42
N THR A 515 -32.09 -8.22 -16.39
CA THR A 515 -32.26 -7.92 -17.82
C THR A 515 -33.55 -8.57 -18.33
N THR A 516 -34.68 -7.93 -18.05
CA THR A 516 -36.01 -8.36 -18.53
C THR A 516 -36.76 -7.17 -19.11
N ASP A 517 -37.81 -7.46 -19.87
CA ASP A 517 -38.76 -6.46 -20.35
C ASP A 517 -39.78 -6.02 -19.30
N ALA A 518 -39.72 -6.59 -18.09
CA ALA A 518 -40.60 -6.20 -16.98
C ALA A 518 -40.35 -4.75 -16.54
N ALA A 519 -41.37 -4.15 -15.95
CA ALA A 519 -41.33 -2.81 -15.38
C ALA A 519 -41.95 -2.81 -13.99
N ILE A 520 -41.54 -1.85 -13.16
CA ILE A 520 -42.12 -1.59 -11.85
C ILE A 520 -43.45 -0.85 -12.06
N THR A 521 -44.53 -1.34 -11.47
CA THR A 521 -45.83 -0.68 -11.51
C THR A 521 -45.91 0.39 -10.41
N ILE A 522 -46.02 1.66 -10.81
CA ILE A 522 -46.38 2.76 -9.94
C ILE A 522 -47.89 2.85 -9.91
N SER A 523 -48.53 2.59 -8.76
CA SER A 523 -49.99 2.56 -8.64
C SER A 523 -50.60 3.89 -8.23
N GLU A 524 -49.83 4.78 -7.62
CA GLU A 524 -50.30 6.06 -7.09
C GLU A 524 -49.42 7.21 -7.58
N PRO A 525 -50.00 8.30 -8.10
CA PRO A 525 -49.24 9.50 -8.39
C PRO A 525 -48.62 10.10 -7.12
N GLY A 526 -47.47 10.73 -7.25
CA GLY A 526 -46.80 11.41 -6.14
C GLY A 526 -45.34 11.73 -6.40
N SER A 527 -44.68 12.35 -5.43
CA SER A 527 -43.24 12.55 -5.43
C SER A 527 -42.55 11.28 -4.92
N TYR A 528 -41.56 10.78 -5.65
CA TYR A 528 -40.80 9.59 -5.29
C TYR A 528 -39.30 9.88 -5.31
N THR A 529 -38.57 9.27 -4.39
CA THR A 529 -37.12 9.15 -4.43
C THR A 529 -36.75 7.75 -4.93
N VAL A 530 -36.19 7.69 -6.13
CA VAL A 530 -35.74 6.45 -6.77
C VAL A 530 -34.24 6.33 -6.63
N ARG A 531 -33.75 5.18 -6.17
CA ARG A 531 -32.31 4.88 -6.04
C ARG A 531 -31.99 3.54 -6.68
N VAL A 532 -30.86 3.47 -7.38
CA VAL A 532 -30.30 2.25 -7.96
C VAL A 532 -28.87 2.05 -7.47
N ASP A 533 -28.57 0.84 -7.04
CA ASP A 533 -27.28 0.41 -6.52
C ASP A 533 -26.69 -0.70 -7.40
N PHE A 534 -25.55 -0.38 -8.03
CA PHE A 534 -24.81 -1.29 -8.90
C PHE A 534 -23.57 -1.92 -8.23
N THR A 535 -23.40 -1.75 -6.92
CA THR A 535 -22.19 -2.20 -6.20
C THR A 535 -22.12 -3.71 -5.99
N ARG A 536 -23.26 -4.42 -6.01
CA ARG A 536 -23.36 -5.85 -5.68
C ARG A 536 -22.63 -6.15 -4.36
N SER A 537 -22.80 -5.33 -3.33
CA SER A 537 -21.98 -5.34 -2.10
C SER A 537 -22.31 -6.44 -1.08
N ALA A 538 -23.40 -7.19 -1.26
CA ALA A 538 -23.78 -8.29 -0.38
C ALA A 538 -24.42 -9.45 -1.18
N ALA A 539 -24.22 -10.69 -0.70
CA ALA A 539 -24.84 -11.89 -1.27
C ALA A 539 -26.37 -11.70 -1.35
N PRO A 540 -27.03 -12.05 -2.46
CA PRO A 540 -26.57 -12.85 -3.61
C PRO A 540 -25.83 -12.06 -4.72
N TYR A 541 -25.25 -10.89 -4.41
CA TYR A 541 -24.49 -10.06 -5.33
C TYR A 541 -25.32 -9.71 -6.56
N LEU A 542 -26.45 -9.04 -6.35
CA LEU A 542 -27.33 -8.54 -7.41
C LEU A 542 -27.41 -7.02 -7.33
N TYR A 543 -27.70 -6.37 -8.47
CA TYR A 543 -28.03 -4.96 -8.46
C TYR A 543 -29.40 -4.74 -7.82
N THR A 544 -29.57 -3.64 -7.12
CA THR A 544 -30.80 -3.36 -6.38
C THR A 544 -31.37 -1.98 -6.69
N TYR A 545 -32.65 -1.81 -6.39
CA TYR A 545 -33.32 -0.53 -6.50
C TYR A 545 -34.30 -0.33 -5.35
N THR A 546 -34.62 0.94 -5.09
CA THR A 546 -35.72 1.38 -4.21
C THR A 546 -36.47 2.52 -4.87
N VAL A 547 -37.80 2.52 -4.73
CA VAL A 547 -38.74 3.55 -5.20
C VAL A 547 -39.57 3.97 -3.99
N LEU A 548 -39.08 4.97 -3.26
CA LEU A 548 -39.70 5.42 -2.02
C LEU A 548 -40.64 6.60 -2.29
N LYS A 549 -41.93 6.46 -1.92
CA LYS A 549 -42.88 7.59 -1.98
C LYS A 549 -42.53 8.59 -0.88
N ASN A 550 -42.37 9.85 -1.25
CA ASN A 550 -42.13 10.94 -0.30
C ASN A 550 -43.47 11.36 0.35
N PRO A 551 -43.44 11.78 1.63
CA PRO A 551 -44.63 12.18 2.38
C PRO A 551 -45.34 13.42 1.82
#